data_AF-A0A660WLP7-F1
#
_entry.id   AF-A0A660WLP7-F1
#
_cell.length_a   1.000
_cell.length_b   1.000
_cell.length_c   1.000
_cell.angle_alpha   90.00
_cell.angle_beta   90.00
_cell.angle_gamma   90.00
#
_symmetry.space_group_name_H-M   'P 1'
#
loop_
_entity.id
_entity.type
_entity.pdbx_description
1 polymer ?
#
loop_
_entity_poly.entity_id
_entity_poly.type
_entity_poly.pdbx_seq_one_letter_code
_entity_poly.pdbx_strand_id
1 'polypeptide(L)' 'VGKIKKYNVVLLKNHGVVCVGETLKEAFMRSWIVEESAKIIFVEKLCGKISYLKKDQIREIENSEIEDYRKMIIKGEF' A
#
# COMPACT_ATOMS: atom_id res chain seq x y z
N VAL A 1 12.82 -2.60 -15.67
CA VAL A 1 13.64 -3.16 -14.56
C VAL A 1 14.16 -2.11 -13.58
N GLY A 2 14.63 -0.92 -13.98
CA GLY A 2 15.25 0.04 -13.05
C GLY A 2 14.39 0.54 -11.87
N LYS A 3 13.06 0.70 -12.04
CA LYS A 3 12.17 1.24 -10.99
C LYS A 3 11.91 0.25 -9.85
N ILE A 4 11.83 -1.05 -10.15
CA ILE A 4 11.58 -2.09 -9.12
C ILE A 4 12.75 -2.26 -8.15
N LYS A 5 13.95 -1.78 -8.51
CA LYS A 5 15.11 -1.75 -7.60
C LYS A 5 14.97 -0.75 -6.45
N LYS A 6 14.04 0.21 -6.55
CA LYS A 6 13.84 1.27 -5.55
C LYS A 6 12.45 1.24 -4.91
N TYR A 7 11.48 0.62 -5.56
CA TYR A 7 10.08 0.61 -5.13
C TYR A 7 9.50 -0.79 -5.26
N ASN A 8 8.72 -1.20 -4.25
CA ASN A 8 8.08 -2.52 -4.24
C ASN A 8 6.75 -2.56 -5.02
N VAL A 9 6.25 -1.40 -5.43
CA VAL A 9 5.02 -1.24 -6.23
C VAL A 9 5.34 -0.30 -7.38
N VAL A 10 5.03 -0.72 -8.61
CA VAL A 10 5.21 0.08 -9.82
C VAL A 10 3.92 0.09 -10.61
N LEU A 11 3.37 1.28 -10.83
CA LEU A 11 2.24 1.49 -11.73
C LEU A 11 2.72 1.48 -13.19
N LEU A 12 2.04 0.69 -14.01
CA LEU A 12 2.24 0.59 -15.45
C LEU A 12 1.08 1.32 -16.13
N LYS A 13 1.39 2.47 -16.73
CA LYS A 13 0.40 3.29 -17.45
C LYS A 13 -0.32 2.42 -18.49
N ASN A 14 -1.65 2.45 -18.47
CA ASN A 14 -2.53 1.70 -19.38
C ASN A 14 -2.38 0.16 -19.31
N HIS A 15 -1.87 -0.39 -18.20
CA HIS A 15 -1.77 -1.84 -18.03
C HIS A 15 -2.21 -2.29 -16.65
N GLY A 16 -1.64 -1.72 -15.59
CA GLY A 16 -1.96 -2.14 -14.22
C GLY A 16 -0.83 -1.85 -13.24
N VAL A 17 -0.60 -2.77 -12.31
CA VAL A 17 0.42 -2.63 -11.27
C VAL A 17 1.29 -3.87 -11.20
N VAL A 18 2.58 -3.67 -10.95
CA VAL A 18 3.51 -4.76 -10.58
C VAL A 18 3.91 -4.54 -9.12
N CYS A 19 3.61 -5.54 -8.29
CA CYS A 19 4.00 -5.58 -6.87
C CYS A 19 4.97 -6.71 -6.64
N VAL A 20 6.00 -6.46 -5.81
CA VAL A 20 6.98 -7.47 -5.39
C VAL A 20 7.06 -7.53 -3.87
N GLY A 21 7.52 -8.66 -3.34
CA GLY A 21 7.79 -8.90 -1.93
C GLY A 21 8.69 -10.11 -1.76
N GLU A 22 9.26 -10.25 -0.56
CA GLU A 22 10.07 -11.39 -0.14
C GLU A 22 9.24 -12.68 -0.13
N THR A 23 7.95 -12.55 0.16
CA THR A 23 6.97 -13.64 0.10
C THR A 23 5.81 -13.31 -0.82
N LEU A 24 5.11 -14.35 -1.30
CA LEU A 24 3.87 -14.18 -2.06
C LEU A 24 2.82 -13.40 -1.26
N LYS A 25 2.73 -13.67 0.05
CA LYS A 25 1.80 -12.99 0.96
C LYS A 25 2.08 -11.49 1.03
N GLU A 26 3.34 -11.09 1.13
CA GLU A 26 3.73 -9.68 1.13
C GLU A 26 3.43 -9.01 -0.22
N ALA A 27 3.79 -9.65 -1.34
CA ALA A 27 3.50 -9.13 -2.67
C ALA A 27 1.98 -8.97 -2.90
N PHE A 28 1.19 -9.95 -2.47
CA PHE A 28 -0.27 -9.91 -2.54
C PHE A 28 -0.86 -8.79 -1.69
N MET A 29 -0.44 -8.66 -0.43
CA MET A 29 -0.89 -7.56 0.46
C MET A 29 -0.59 -6.19 -0.15
N ARG A 30 0.60 -6.01 -0.76
CA ARG A 30 0.94 -4.76 -1.46
C ARG A 30 0.01 -4.51 -2.64
N SER A 31 -0.28 -5.51 -3.47
CA SER A 31 -1.24 -5.35 -4.57
C SER A 31 -2.64 -4.99 -4.08
N TRP A 32 -3.09 -5.61 -2.98
CA TRP A 32 -4.41 -5.35 -2.43
C TRP A 32 -4.55 -3.94 -1.87
N ILE A 33 -3.58 -3.47 -1.08
CA ILE A 33 -3.57 -2.11 -0.53
C ILE A 33 -3.60 -1.06 -1.64
N VAL A 34 -2.84 -1.27 -2.72
CA VAL A 34 -2.78 -0.35 -3.86
C VAL A 34 -4.12 -0.30 -4.59
N GLU A 35 -4.76 -1.44 -4.80
CA GLU A 35 -6.07 -1.52 -5.45
C GLU A 35 -7.15 -0.81 -4.62
N GLU A 36 -7.23 -1.06 -3.31
CA GLU A 36 -8.20 -0.38 -2.45
C GLU A 36 -7.95 1.12 -2.36
N SER A 37 -6.68 1.54 -2.28
CA SER A 37 -6.31 2.96 -2.31
C SER A 37 -6.72 3.61 -3.63
N ALA A 38 -6.53 2.92 -4.76
CA ALA A 38 -6.93 3.42 -6.08
C ALA A 38 -8.45 3.60 -6.18
N LYS A 39 -9.24 2.65 -5.66
CA LYS A 39 -10.71 2.76 -5.60
C LYS A 39 -11.15 3.95 -4.76
N ILE A 40 -10.59 4.11 -3.56
CA ILE A 40 -10.91 5.24 -2.68
C ILE A 40 -10.62 6.57 -3.39
N ILE A 41 -9.41 6.74 -3.93
CA ILE A 41 -9.02 7.97 -4.63
C ILE A 41 -9.91 8.21 -5.87
N PHE A 42 -10.28 7.15 -6.59
CA PHE A 42 -11.17 7.26 -7.74
C PHE A 42 -12.55 7.78 -7.35
N VAL A 43 -13.18 7.20 -6.32
CA VAL A 43 -14.48 7.65 -5.81
C VAL A 43 -14.40 9.06 -5.25
N GLU A 44 -13.36 9.38 -4.48
CA GLU A 44 -13.16 10.74 -3.94
C GLU A 44 -12.98 11.80 -5.04
N LYS A 45 -12.29 11.46 -6.12
CA LYS A 45 -12.18 12.32 -7.30
C LYS A 45 -13.54 12.55 -7.94
N LEU A 46 -14.39 11.52 -8.05
CA LEU A 46 -15.76 11.67 -8.55
C LEU A 46 -16.61 12.56 -7.64
N CYS A 47 -16.40 12.49 -6.32
CA CYS A 47 -17.07 13.34 -5.32
C CYS A 47 -16.51 14.78 -5.24
N GLY A 48 -15.44 15.10 -5.99
CA GLY A 48 -14.87 16.45 -6.07
C GLY A 48 -13.91 16.85 -4.95
N LYS A 49 -13.62 15.96 -4.00
CA LYS A 49 -12.68 16.23 -2.91
C LYS A 49 -11.96 14.96 -2.45
N ILE A 50 -10.63 15.00 -2.46
CA ILE A 50 -9.76 13.94 -1.95
C ILE A 50 -9.33 14.31 -0.53
N SER A 51 -9.51 13.39 0.41
CA SER A 51 -9.17 13.58 1.82
C SER A 51 -7.95 12.74 2.17
N TYR A 52 -6.76 13.36 2.15
CA TYR A 52 -5.53 12.70 2.56
C TYR A 52 -5.37 12.67 4.08
N LEU A 53 -4.73 11.61 4.58
CA LEU A 53 -4.27 11.54 5.95
C LEU A 53 -3.25 12.64 6.23
N LYS A 54 -3.40 13.32 7.37
CA LYS A 54 -2.41 14.29 7.85
C LYS A 54 -1.17 13.56 8.36
N LYS A 55 -0.02 14.23 8.36
CA LYS A 55 1.25 13.66 8.84
C LYS A 55 1.17 13.13 10.27
N ASP A 56 0.38 13.75 11.14
CA ASP A 56 0.22 13.31 12.53
C ASP A 56 -0.59 12.02 12.63
N GLN A 57 -1.63 11.88 11.80
CA GLN A 57 -2.43 10.64 11.71
C GLN A 57 -1.60 9.48 11.14
N ILE A 58 -0.74 9.76 10.14
CA ILE A 58 0.19 8.77 9.61
C ILE A 58 1.15 8.30 10.73
N ARG A 59 1.72 9.24 11.48
CA ARG A 59 2.61 8.92 12.60
C ARG A 59 1.92 8.12 13.70
N GLU A 60 0.66 8.41 13.99
CA GLU A 60 -0.12 7.65 14.97
C GLU A 60 -0.32 6.19 14.53
N ILE A 61 -0.68 5.98 13.25
CA ILE A 61 -0.82 4.63 12.68
C ILE A 61 0.53 3.88 12.70
N GLU A 62 1.61 4.54 12.28
CA GLU A 62 2.95 3.95 12.21
C GLU A 62 3.48 3.49 13.58
N ASN A 63 3.06 4.16 14.66
CA ASN A 63 3.45 3.86 16.04
C ASN A 63 2.42 3.00 16.79
N SER A 64 1.40 2.49 16.12
CA SER A 64 0.35 1.68 16.76
C SER A 64 0.76 0.21 16.89
N GLU A 65 0.37 -0.42 18.00
CA GLU A 65 0.59 -1.87 18.23
C GLU A 65 -0.03 -2.74 17.13
N ILE A 66 -1.14 -2.27 16.54
CA ILE A 66 -1.84 -2.95 15.43
C ILE A 66 -0.97 -3.00 14.18
N GLU A 67 -0.27 -1.91 13.86
CA GLU A 67 0.62 -1.87 12.70
C GLU A 67 1.84 -2.76 12.89
N ASP A 68 2.37 -2.83 14.11
CA ASP A 68 3.46 -3.75 14.45
C ASP A 68 3.02 -5.21 14.32
N TYR A 69 1.86 -5.57 14.85
CA TYR A 69 1.27 -6.90 14.69
C TYR A 69 1.05 -7.26 13.20
N ARG A 70 0.55 -6.31 12.40
CA ARG A 70 0.36 -6.51 10.96
C ARG A 70 1.68 -6.83 10.25
N LYS A 71 2.77 -6.12 10.59
CA LYS A 71 4.10 -6.37 10.02
C LYS A 71 4.61 -7.78 10.36
N MET A 72 4.44 -8.23 11.61
CA MET A 72 4.83 -9.58 12.04
C MET A 72 4.13 -10.67 11.20
N ILE A 73 2.80 -10.53 11.02
CA ILE A 73 2.00 -11.49 10.24
C ILE A 73 2.46 -11.60 8.79
N ILE A 74 2.87 -10.47 8.19
CA ILE A 74 3.29 -10.42 6.79
C ILE A 74 4.65 -11.10 6.61
N LYS A 75 5.56 -10.92 7.57
CA LYS A 75 6.88 -11.57 7.56
C LYS A 75 6.86 -13.05 7.93
N GLY A 76 5.75 -13.53 8.50
CA GLY A 76 5.65 -14.92 8.96
C GLY A 76 6.49 -15.18 10.21
N GLU A 77 6.75 -14.13 11.00
CA GLU A 77 7.41 -14.22 12.30
C GLU A 77 6.37 -14.65 13.34
N PHE A 78 6.14 -15.96 13.44
CA PHE A 78 5.35 -16.62 14.49
C PHE A 78 6.03 -17.91 14.94
#